data_AF-A0A1X2FA67-F1
#
_entry.id   AF-A0A1X2FA67-F1
#
_cell.length_a   1.000
_cell.length_b   1.000
_cell.length_c   1.000
_cell.angle_alpha   90.00
_cell.angle_beta   90.00
_cell.angle_gamma   90.00
#
_symmetry.space_group_name_H-M   'P 1'
#
loop_
_entity.id
_entity.type
_entity.pdbx_description
1 polymer ?
#
loop_
_entity_poly.entity_id
_entity_poly.type
_entity_poly.pdbx_seq_one_letter_code
_entity_poly.pdbx_strand_id
1 'polypeptide(L)'
;MAIAFDDLRVLHDRGALYAALTQLSLQEGVQERVGGEFDYAADLVSDSFVFTGKGTGATIETSVELMASVAPGPQSMMWGRALPNGGRAGAQMILERGRADGLASLLNDEVPFAVGDDADTAAEYAALEVGAVVASVTGGGLTYIVGVGGGTLAVLLLGDLDFARPRIDHRFMTRVPMALGAGTIEDHRAAVHGLAEMSGWAIDWTADWGRAVLTDPLTSNSATAEFDGYARLTALRGTLSGHQVSG
;
A
#
# COMPACT_ATOMS: atom_id res chain seq x y z
N MET A 1 4.18 -1.41 17.24
CA MET A 1 5.37 -2.28 17.12
C MET A 1 6.43 -1.47 16.39
N ALA A 2 7.72 -1.67 16.66
CA ALA A 2 8.76 -0.90 15.96
C ALA A 2 8.80 -1.25 14.47
N ILE A 3 9.14 -0.27 13.64
CA ILE A 3 9.38 -0.44 12.21
C ILE A 3 10.57 -1.40 11.98
N ALA A 4 10.54 -2.19 10.92
CA ALA A 4 11.58 -3.15 10.59
C ALA A 4 12.82 -2.49 9.97
N PHE A 5 12.64 -1.44 9.16
CA PHE A 5 13.71 -0.74 8.45
C PHE A 5 13.70 0.76 8.80
N ASP A 6 14.51 1.15 9.78
CA ASP A 6 14.51 2.52 10.31
C ASP A 6 14.74 3.62 9.27
N ASP A 7 15.64 3.39 8.29
CA ASP A 7 15.91 4.37 7.23
C ASP A 7 14.77 4.48 6.21
N LEU A 8 13.82 3.54 6.19
CA LEU A 8 12.67 3.56 5.30
C LEU A 8 11.42 4.20 5.92
N ARG A 9 11.49 4.62 7.20
CA ARG A 9 10.32 5.13 7.95
C ARG A 9 9.55 6.23 7.25
N VAL A 10 10.22 7.21 6.67
CA VAL A 10 9.57 8.31 5.96
C VAL A 10 8.79 7.80 4.73
N LEU A 11 9.32 6.79 4.02
CA LEU A 11 8.64 6.19 2.87
C LEU A 11 7.46 5.34 3.32
N HIS A 12 7.67 4.53 4.37
CA HIS A 12 6.63 3.74 5.02
C HIS A 12 5.45 4.62 5.45
N ASP A 13 5.70 5.66 6.25
CA ASP A 13 4.64 6.49 6.82
C ASP A 13 3.83 7.17 5.72
N ARG A 14 4.48 7.65 4.64
CA ARG A 14 3.77 8.20 3.47
C ARG A 14 2.96 7.14 2.72
N GLY A 15 3.48 5.93 2.62
CA GLY A 15 2.94 4.83 1.81
C GLY A 15 1.81 4.04 2.46
N ALA A 16 1.87 3.87 3.79
CA ALA A 16 1.19 2.79 4.50
C ALA A 16 -0.33 2.93 4.46
N LEU A 17 -0.86 4.15 4.63
CA LEU A 17 -2.30 4.37 4.57
C LEU A 17 -2.85 4.10 3.16
N TYR A 18 -2.13 4.49 2.11
CA TYR A 18 -2.51 4.18 0.73
C TYR A 18 -2.51 2.67 0.49
N ALA A 19 -1.41 1.99 0.82
CA ALA A 19 -1.28 0.54 0.63
C ALA A 19 -2.41 -0.22 1.35
N ALA A 20 -2.68 0.10 2.61
CA ALA A 20 -3.76 -0.51 3.40
C ALA A 20 -5.14 -0.31 2.75
N LEU A 21 -5.46 0.91 2.31
CA LEU A 21 -6.75 1.20 1.67
C LEU A 21 -6.86 0.53 0.29
N THR A 22 -5.79 0.49 -0.51
CA THR A 22 -5.80 -0.20 -1.80
C THR A 22 -5.98 -1.70 -1.66
N GLN A 23 -5.38 -2.32 -0.64
CA GLN A 23 -5.52 -3.76 -0.43
C GLN A 23 -6.96 -4.14 -0.06
N LEU A 24 -7.63 -3.33 0.78
CA LEU A 24 -9.04 -3.50 1.11
C LEU A 24 -9.93 -3.33 -0.13
N SER A 25 -9.72 -2.26 -0.90
CA SER A 25 -10.49 -1.98 -2.12
C SER A 25 -10.25 -3.05 -3.21
N LEU A 26 -9.02 -3.56 -3.34
CA LEU A 26 -8.69 -4.66 -4.25
C LEU A 26 -9.46 -5.92 -3.88
N GLN A 27 -9.41 -6.34 -2.62
CA GLN A 27 -10.08 -7.56 -2.16
C GLN A 27 -11.58 -7.50 -2.43
N GLU A 28 -12.24 -6.41 -2.02
CA GLU A 28 -13.68 -6.24 -2.23
C GLU A 28 -14.03 -6.10 -3.72
N GLY A 29 -13.26 -5.32 -4.47
CA GLY A 29 -13.53 -5.05 -5.88
C GLY A 29 -13.31 -6.26 -6.78
N VAL A 30 -12.35 -7.13 -6.45
CA VAL A 30 -12.19 -8.44 -7.09
C VAL A 30 -13.36 -9.33 -6.74
N GLN A 31 -13.69 -9.48 -5.44
CA GLN A 31 -14.80 -10.32 -4.97
C GLN A 31 -16.13 -9.95 -5.64
N GLU A 32 -16.42 -8.65 -5.77
CA GLU A 32 -17.60 -8.15 -6.47
C GLU A 32 -17.61 -8.56 -7.95
N ARG A 33 -16.50 -8.33 -8.66
CA ARG A 33 -16.39 -8.55 -10.12
C ARG A 33 -16.36 -10.02 -10.53
N VAL A 34 -15.73 -10.87 -9.71
CA VAL A 34 -15.70 -12.32 -9.96
C VAL A 34 -16.92 -13.05 -9.36
N GLY A 35 -17.77 -12.34 -8.62
CA GLY A 35 -19.02 -12.88 -8.08
C GLY A 35 -18.86 -13.78 -6.86
N GLY A 36 -17.86 -13.52 -6.00
CA GLY A 36 -17.67 -14.26 -4.76
C GLY A 36 -16.20 -14.51 -4.41
N GLU A 37 -15.95 -15.57 -3.65
CA GLU A 37 -14.58 -16.00 -3.33
C GLU A 37 -13.78 -16.27 -4.61
N PHE A 38 -12.47 -16.01 -4.55
CA PHE A 38 -11.57 -16.17 -5.67
C PHE A 38 -10.28 -16.89 -5.28
N ASP A 39 -9.67 -17.52 -6.26
CA ASP A 39 -8.27 -17.93 -6.26
C ASP A 39 -7.45 -16.93 -7.07
N TYR A 40 -6.13 -17.03 -6.97
CA TYR A 40 -5.21 -16.27 -7.80
C TYR A 40 -4.08 -17.14 -8.34
N ALA A 41 -3.51 -16.73 -9.47
CA ALA A 41 -2.31 -17.31 -10.04
C ALA A 41 -1.38 -16.20 -10.54
N ALA A 42 -0.09 -16.33 -10.26
CA ALA A 42 0.95 -15.42 -10.73
C ALA A 42 1.94 -16.19 -11.62
N ASP A 43 2.22 -15.64 -12.80
CA ASP A 43 3.29 -16.07 -13.68
C ASP A 43 4.26 -14.91 -13.88
N LEU A 44 5.38 -14.98 -13.14
CA LEU A 44 6.41 -13.94 -13.16
C LEU A 44 7.22 -13.92 -14.47
N VAL A 45 7.20 -15.01 -15.25
CA VAL A 45 7.89 -15.07 -16.54
C VAL A 45 7.10 -14.31 -17.60
N SER A 46 5.78 -14.49 -17.62
CA SER A 46 4.88 -13.83 -18.56
C SER A 46 4.28 -12.51 -18.06
N ASP A 47 4.72 -12.02 -16.89
CA ASP A 47 4.21 -10.79 -16.28
C ASP A 47 2.72 -10.84 -15.93
N SER A 48 2.14 -12.02 -15.73
CA SER A 48 0.69 -12.19 -15.64
C SER A 48 0.22 -12.53 -14.24
N PHE A 49 -0.86 -11.88 -13.81
CA PHE A 49 -1.58 -12.21 -12.58
C PHE A 49 -3.07 -12.29 -12.85
N VAL A 50 -3.69 -13.39 -12.41
CA VAL A 50 -5.10 -13.67 -12.68
C VAL A 50 -5.83 -13.98 -11.38
N PHE A 51 -6.90 -13.24 -11.12
CA PHE A 51 -7.91 -13.62 -10.12
C PHE A 51 -8.99 -14.46 -10.80
N THR A 52 -9.41 -15.56 -10.19
CA THR A 52 -10.46 -16.46 -10.72
C THR A 52 -11.54 -16.71 -9.67
N GLY A 53 -12.80 -16.38 -9.98
CA GLY A 53 -13.93 -16.67 -9.08
C GLY A 53 -14.17 -18.17 -8.92
N LYS A 54 -14.16 -18.69 -7.69
CA LYS A 54 -14.29 -20.12 -7.39
C LYS A 54 -15.62 -20.71 -7.83
N GLY A 55 -16.70 -19.95 -7.69
CA GLY A 55 -18.05 -20.38 -8.04
C GLY A 55 -18.47 -20.07 -9.49
N THR A 56 -17.78 -19.14 -10.15
CA THR A 56 -18.22 -18.55 -11.42
C THR A 56 -17.26 -18.84 -12.58
N GLY A 57 -15.96 -19.07 -12.29
CA GLY A 57 -14.90 -19.12 -13.29
C GLY A 57 -14.59 -17.77 -13.94
N ALA A 58 -15.20 -16.67 -13.49
CA ALA A 58 -14.93 -15.33 -14.01
C ALA A 58 -13.52 -14.89 -13.64
N THR A 59 -12.81 -14.26 -14.58
CA THR A 59 -11.41 -13.85 -14.40
C THR A 59 -11.23 -12.34 -14.43
N ILE A 60 -10.22 -11.87 -13.69
CA ILE A 60 -9.65 -10.53 -13.82
C ILE A 60 -8.15 -10.70 -14.01
N GLU A 61 -7.64 -10.20 -15.12
CA GLU A 61 -6.23 -10.28 -15.47
C GLU A 61 -5.55 -8.91 -15.25
N THR A 62 -4.33 -8.93 -14.75
CA THR A 62 -3.47 -7.75 -14.60
C THR A 62 -2.00 -8.15 -14.75
N SER A 63 -1.11 -7.16 -14.89
CA SER A 63 0.33 -7.44 -14.89
C SER A 63 0.86 -7.65 -13.48
N VAL A 64 2.04 -8.27 -13.34
CA VAL A 64 2.72 -8.39 -12.04
C VAL A 64 4.23 -8.24 -12.12
N GLU A 65 4.79 -7.48 -11.18
CA GLU A 65 6.21 -7.42 -10.90
C GLU A 65 6.48 -7.92 -9.46
N LEU A 66 7.42 -8.84 -9.29
CA LEU A 66 7.90 -9.23 -7.96
C LEU A 66 8.84 -8.14 -7.43
N MET A 67 8.41 -7.45 -6.37
CA MET A 67 9.12 -6.32 -5.79
C MET A 67 10.04 -6.73 -4.65
N ALA A 68 9.64 -7.71 -3.85
CA ALA A 68 10.48 -8.25 -2.78
C ALA A 68 10.04 -9.65 -2.36
N SER A 69 10.95 -10.40 -1.74
CA SER A 69 10.66 -11.60 -0.96
C SER A 69 11.09 -11.37 0.48
N VAL A 70 10.23 -11.68 1.43
CA VAL A 70 10.46 -11.51 2.87
C VAL A 70 10.36 -12.87 3.52
N ALA A 71 11.43 -13.33 4.15
CA ALA A 71 11.50 -14.70 4.65
C ALA A 71 11.80 -14.73 6.17
N PRO A 72 10.98 -15.42 6.97
CA PRO A 72 11.16 -15.52 8.42
C PRO A 72 12.38 -16.37 8.81
N GLY A 73 12.76 -17.33 7.96
CA GLY A 73 13.92 -18.19 8.19
C GLY A 73 15.26 -17.43 8.22
N PRO A 74 15.66 -16.74 7.14
CA PRO A 74 16.86 -15.90 7.12
C PRO A 74 16.68 -14.54 7.81
N GLN A 75 15.44 -14.14 8.10
CA GLN A 75 15.10 -12.86 8.76
C GLN A 75 15.57 -11.65 7.95
N SER A 76 15.39 -11.79 6.64
CA SER A 76 15.81 -10.79 5.67
C SER A 76 14.76 -10.65 4.57
N MET A 77 14.76 -9.46 3.99
CA MET A 77 14.07 -9.14 2.76
C MET A 77 15.09 -9.13 1.63
N MET A 78 14.76 -9.75 0.50
CA MET A 78 15.46 -9.58 -0.75
C MET A 78 14.62 -8.74 -1.71
N TRP A 79 15.19 -7.70 -2.31
CA TRP A 79 14.52 -6.95 -3.37
C TRP A 79 14.40 -7.79 -4.64
N GLY A 80 13.33 -7.56 -5.40
CA GLY A 80 13.01 -8.28 -6.62
C GLY A 80 14.17 -8.36 -7.61
N ARG A 81 14.95 -7.29 -7.77
CA ARG A 81 16.13 -7.25 -8.65
C ARG A 81 17.20 -8.31 -8.35
N ALA A 82 17.22 -8.82 -7.12
CA ALA A 82 18.15 -9.86 -6.68
C ALA A 82 17.59 -11.28 -6.84
N LEU A 83 16.33 -11.40 -7.29
CA LEU A 83 15.61 -12.66 -7.39
C LEU A 83 15.44 -13.08 -8.87
N PRO A 84 15.43 -14.39 -9.16
CA PRO A 84 15.10 -14.88 -10.49
C PRO A 84 13.70 -14.40 -10.92
N ASN A 85 13.61 -13.78 -12.10
CA ASN A 85 12.37 -13.20 -12.64
C ASN A 85 11.74 -12.10 -11.76
N GLY A 86 12.49 -11.53 -10.81
CA GLY A 86 12.04 -10.41 -10.00
C GLY A 86 12.59 -9.09 -10.49
N GLY A 87 11.88 -8.01 -10.17
CA GLY A 87 12.28 -6.64 -10.47
C GLY A 87 12.34 -6.29 -11.96
N ARG A 88 11.57 -5.27 -12.35
CA ARG A 88 11.57 -4.64 -13.66
C ARG A 88 11.65 -3.13 -13.48
N ALA A 89 10.63 -2.39 -13.89
CA ALA A 89 10.61 -0.94 -13.79
C ALA A 89 10.51 -0.49 -12.33
N GLY A 90 9.67 -1.15 -11.52
CA GLY A 90 9.53 -0.85 -10.10
C GLY A 90 10.87 -0.99 -9.35
N ALA A 91 11.61 -2.06 -9.62
CA ALA A 91 12.92 -2.26 -9.00
C ALA A 91 13.95 -1.17 -9.39
N GLN A 92 13.88 -0.61 -10.60
CA GLN A 92 14.72 0.55 -10.96
C GLN A 92 14.31 1.80 -10.18
N MET A 93 13.00 2.05 -10.00
CA MET A 93 12.52 3.16 -9.19
C MET A 93 13.00 3.07 -7.73
N ILE A 94 13.05 1.85 -7.16
CA ILE A 94 13.62 1.59 -5.83
C ILE A 94 15.09 2.00 -5.77
N LEU A 95 15.91 1.59 -6.75
CA LEU A 95 17.32 1.96 -6.80
C LEU A 95 17.53 3.46 -7.00
N GLU A 96 16.78 4.09 -7.90
CA GLU A 96 16.83 5.52 -8.15
C GLU A 96 16.48 6.30 -6.89
N ARG A 97 15.42 5.88 -6.19
CA ARG A 97 15.02 6.50 -4.94
C ARG A 97 16.08 6.33 -3.86
N GLY A 98 16.65 5.13 -3.74
CA GLY A 98 17.75 4.85 -2.79
C GLY A 98 18.96 5.74 -3.03
N ARG A 99 19.32 5.99 -4.29
CA ARG A 99 20.45 6.89 -4.64
C ARG A 99 20.12 8.35 -4.37
N ALA A 100 18.91 8.79 -4.68
CA ALA A 100 18.49 10.18 -4.50
C ALA A 100 18.46 10.56 -3.02
N ASP A 101 17.95 9.68 -2.16
CA ASP A 101 17.71 9.96 -0.75
C ASP A 101 18.81 9.40 0.18
N GLY A 102 19.77 8.63 -0.35
CA GLY A 102 20.85 8.02 0.43
C GLY A 102 20.39 6.88 1.34
N LEU A 103 19.36 6.13 0.93
CA LEU A 103 18.71 5.09 1.74
C LEU A 103 19.36 3.73 1.48
N ALA A 104 20.19 3.27 2.42
CA ALA A 104 20.98 2.05 2.28
C ALA A 104 20.10 0.81 2.10
N SER A 105 18.96 0.72 2.80
CA SER A 105 18.03 -0.40 2.68
C SER A 105 17.41 -0.52 1.29
N LEU A 106 17.33 0.55 0.50
CA LEU A 106 16.87 0.46 -0.90
C LEU A 106 18.00 0.02 -1.86
N LEU A 107 19.26 0.21 -1.48
CA LEU A 107 20.44 -0.05 -2.30
C LEU A 107 21.01 -1.46 -2.13
N ASN A 108 20.89 -2.03 -0.93
CA ASN A 108 21.34 -3.39 -0.65
C ASN A 108 20.33 -4.42 -1.16
N ASP A 109 20.81 -5.47 -1.83
CA ASP A 109 19.96 -6.50 -2.44
C ASP A 109 19.20 -7.34 -1.40
N GLU A 110 19.87 -7.61 -0.28
CA GLU A 110 19.30 -8.28 0.89
C GLU A 110 19.45 -7.37 2.11
N VAL A 111 18.36 -7.21 2.86
CA VAL A 111 18.26 -6.31 4.01
C VAL A 111 17.76 -7.11 5.21
N PRO A 112 18.53 -7.22 6.30
CA PRO A 112 18.07 -7.89 7.50
C PRO A 112 16.98 -7.06 8.19
N PHE A 113 16.02 -7.71 8.83
CA PHE A 113 15.06 -7.08 9.73
C PHE A 113 15.15 -7.67 11.13
N ALA A 114 14.74 -6.88 12.13
CA ALA A 114 14.79 -7.30 13.53
C ALA A 114 13.83 -8.45 13.83
N VAL A 115 14.26 -9.32 14.72
CA VAL A 115 13.50 -10.48 15.20
C VAL A 115 12.57 -10.04 16.32
N GLY A 116 11.27 -10.25 16.16
CA GLY A 116 10.33 -10.30 17.28
C GLY A 116 10.31 -11.67 17.94
N ASP A 117 9.51 -11.86 18.99
CA ASP A 117 9.34 -13.17 19.64
C ASP A 117 8.80 -14.25 18.67
N ASP A 118 8.18 -13.84 17.57
CA ASP A 118 7.69 -14.68 16.48
C ASP A 118 8.24 -14.17 15.14
N ALA A 119 8.99 -15.03 14.45
CA ALA A 119 9.63 -14.72 13.18
C ALA A 119 8.62 -14.60 12.03
N ASP A 120 7.53 -15.39 12.05
CA ASP A 120 6.50 -15.34 11.01
C ASP A 120 5.75 -14.00 11.09
N THR A 121 5.33 -13.63 12.30
CA THR A 121 4.73 -12.31 12.57
C THR A 121 5.68 -11.17 12.18
N ALA A 122 6.98 -11.26 12.50
CA ALA A 122 7.96 -10.23 12.11
C ALA A 122 8.09 -10.10 10.58
N ALA A 123 8.08 -11.22 9.85
CA ALA A 123 8.10 -11.23 8.39
C ALA A 123 6.82 -10.63 7.78
N GLU A 124 5.65 -10.90 8.36
CA GLU A 124 4.38 -10.28 7.95
C GLU A 124 4.42 -8.75 8.04
N TYR A 125 4.89 -8.22 9.16
CA TYR A 125 5.03 -6.78 9.33
C TYR A 125 6.08 -6.16 8.42
N ALA A 126 7.23 -6.82 8.25
CA ALA A 126 8.24 -6.37 7.30
C ALA A 126 7.69 -6.37 5.86
N ALA A 127 6.88 -7.35 5.46
CA ALA A 127 6.25 -7.38 4.14
C ALA A 127 5.23 -6.24 3.95
N LEU A 128 4.42 -5.95 4.97
CA LEU A 128 3.48 -4.80 4.96
C LEU A 128 4.23 -3.48 4.84
N GLU A 129 5.33 -3.33 5.58
CA GLU A 129 6.18 -2.15 5.51
C GLU A 129 6.80 -1.97 4.12
N VAL A 130 7.32 -3.04 3.54
CA VAL A 130 7.87 -3.03 2.17
C VAL A 130 6.78 -2.69 1.15
N GLY A 131 5.56 -3.21 1.31
CA GLY A 131 4.43 -2.83 0.48
C GLY A 131 4.15 -1.33 0.50
N ALA A 132 4.16 -0.73 1.69
CA ALA A 132 4.02 0.72 1.86
C ALA A 132 5.16 1.51 1.17
N VAL A 133 6.41 1.07 1.36
CA VAL A 133 7.59 1.68 0.71
C VAL A 133 7.48 1.60 -0.80
N VAL A 134 7.11 0.44 -1.36
CA VAL A 134 6.90 0.23 -2.79
C VAL A 134 5.81 1.17 -3.31
N ALA A 135 4.66 1.27 -2.64
CA ALA A 135 3.60 2.19 -3.03
C ALA A 135 4.10 3.65 -3.07
N SER A 136 4.82 4.07 -2.03
CA SER A 136 5.40 5.42 -1.93
C SER A 136 6.41 5.73 -3.03
N VAL A 137 7.31 4.79 -3.33
CA VAL A 137 8.34 4.94 -4.37
C VAL A 137 7.73 4.97 -5.77
N THR A 138 6.72 4.14 -6.01
CA THR A 138 6.06 4.00 -7.32
C THR A 138 4.98 5.06 -7.56
N GLY A 139 4.75 5.97 -6.62
CA GLY A 139 3.74 7.02 -6.74
C GLY A 139 2.31 6.50 -6.64
N GLY A 140 2.08 5.43 -5.88
CA GLY A 140 0.76 4.81 -5.70
C GLY A 140 0.59 3.48 -6.43
N GLY A 141 1.66 2.71 -6.64
CA GLY A 141 1.56 1.36 -7.19
C GLY A 141 0.68 0.44 -6.33
N LEU A 142 -0.10 -0.42 -6.98
CA LEU A 142 -0.98 -1.38 -6.30
C LEU A 142 -0.18 -2.56 -5.76
N THR A 143 0.11 -2.55 -4.45
CA THR A 143 0.85 -3.65 -3.82
C THR A 143 -0.07 -4.79 -3.38
N TYR A 144 0.35 -6.03 -3.60
CA TYR A 144 -0.34 -7.22 -3.14
C TYR A 144 0.66 -8.20 -2.49
N ILE A 145 0.36 -8.65 -1.28
CA ILE A 145 1.24 -9.53 -0.50
C ILE A 145 0.66 -10.93 -0.50
N VAL A 146 1.47 -11.92 -0.89
CA VAL A 146 1.06 -13.32 -0.97
C VAL A 146 2.05 -14.24 -0.26
N GLY A 147 1.55 -15.29 0.38
CA GLY A 147 2.39 -16.35 0.92
C GLY A 147 2.86 -17.28 -0.19
N VAL A 148 4.16 -17.60 -0.21
CA VAL A 148 4.77 -18.52 -1.19
C VAL A 148 5.22 -19.85 -0.55
N GLY A 149 4.93 -20.03 0.74
CA GLY A 149 5.23 -21.24 1.52
C GLY A 149 6.33 -21.03 2.56
N GLY A 150 6.33 -21.85 3.62
CA GLY A 150 7.32 -21.79 4.69
C GLY A 150 7.40 -20.43 5.41
N GLY A 151 6.26 -19.73 5.52
CA GLY A 151 6.17 -18.39 6.11
C GLY A 151 6.74 -17.26 5.22
N THR A 152 7.31 -17.58 4.06
CA THR A 152 7.85 -16.57 3.13
C THR A 152 6.73 -15.84 2.42
N LEU A 153 6.88 -14.52 2.33
CA LEU A 153 5.94 -13.60 1.69
C LEU A 153 6.58 -12.97 0.46
N ALA A 154 5.81 -12.84 -0.62
CA ALA A 154 6.17 -12.06 -1.78
C ALA A 154 5.39 -10.75 -1.77
N VAL A 155 6.09 -9.64 -1.98
CA VAL A 155 5.49 -8.32 -2.23
C VAL A 155 5.44 -8.13 -3.73
N LEU A 156 4.22 -8.05 -4.27
CA LEU A 156 3.95 -7.90 -5.69
C LEU A 156 3.48 -6.48 -5.99
N LEU A 157 3.89 -5.94 -7.12
CA LEU A 157 3.30 -4.75 -7.73
C LEU A 157 2.41 -5.20 -8.88
N LEU A 158 1.10 -4.98 -8.74
CA LEU A 158 0.12 -5.31 -9.76
C LEU A 158 -0.03 -4.15 -10.77
N GLY A 159 -0.47 -4.49 -11.98
CA GLY A 159 -0.94 -3.51 -12.94
C GLY A 159 -2.17 -2.76 -12.45
N ASP A 160 -2.48 -1.63 -13.11
CA ASP A 160 -3.52 -0.72 -12.67
C ASP A 160 -4.91 -1.39 -12.68
N LEU A 161 -5.59 -1.31 -11.55
CA LEU A 161 -6.96 -1.76 -11.35
C LEU A 161 -7.73 -0.60 -10.75
N ASP A 162 -8.45 0.15 -11.59
CA ASP A 162 -9.12 1.40 -11.20
C ASP A 162 -10.02 1.27 -9.96
N PHE A 163 -10.64 0.11 -9.78
CA PHE A 163 -11.53 -0.17 -8.66
C PHE A 163 -10.79 -0.38 -7.32
N ALA A 164 -9.49 -0.64 -7.36
CA ALA A 164 -8.66 -0.76 -6.17
C ALA A 164 -8.14 0.61 -5.69
N ARG A 165 -8.19 1.65 -6.53
CA ARG A 165 -7.71 2.99 -6.16
C ARG A 165 -8.57 3.57 -5.03
N PRO A 166 -7.97 4.21 -4.00
CA PRO A 166 -8.75 4.82 -2.94
C PRO A 166 -9.67 5.91 -3.47
N ARG A 167 -10.82 6.10 -2.80
CA ARG A 167 -11.80 7.17 -3.08
C ARG A 167 -12.23 7.81 -1.77
N ILE A 168 -12.54 9.11 -1.80
CA ILE A 168 -13.25 9.75 -0.70
C ILE A 168 -14.74 9.40 -0.86
N ASP A 169 -15.17 8.30 -0.26
CA ASP A 169 -16.54 7.79 -0.31
C ASP A 169 -17.16 7.63 1.09
N HIS A 170 -18.32 6.99 1.17
CA HIS A 170 -19.02 6.73 2.43
C HIS A 170 -18.26 5.82 3.41
N ARG A 171 -17.27 5.06 2.93
CA ARG A 171 -16.45 4.15 3.75
C ARG A 171 -15.15 4.81 4.20
N PHE A 172 -14.72 5.88 3.55
CA PHE A 172 -13.47 6.57 3.88
C PHE A 172 -13.39 6.98 5.36
N MET A 173 -14.49 7.49 5.92
CA MET A 173 -14.57 7.96 7.31
C MET A 173 -14.42 6.84 8.34
N THR A 174 -14.63 5.57 7.96
CA THR A 174 -14.42 4.42 8.82
C THR A 174 -13.08 3.74 8.56
N ARG A 175 -12.69 3.59 7.29
CA ARG A 175 -11.46 2.90 6.90
C ARG A 175 -10.19 3.63 7.30
N VAL A 176 -10.14 4.95 7.16
CA VAL A 176 -8.93 5.71 7.51
C VAL A 176 -8.61 5.62 9.00
N PRO A 177 -9.54 5.88 9.94
CA PRO A 177 -9.28 5.69 11.36
C PRO A 177 -8.94 4.24 11.72
N MET A 178 -9.56 3.25 11.07
CA MET A 178 -9.23 1.84 11.30
C MET A 178 -7.79 1.51 10.88
N ALA A 179 -7.37 1.95 9.70
CA ALA A 179 -6.02 1.70 9.20
C ALA A 179 -4.96 2.38 10.08
N LEU A 180 -5.18 3.63 10.47
CA LEU A 180 -4.28 4.35 11.38
C LEU A 180 -4.29 3.75 12.80
N GLY A 181 -5.45 3.32 13.27
CA GLY A 181 -5.64 2.69 14.59
C GLY A 181 -4.99 1.31 14.73
N ALA A 182 -4.54 0.69 13.64
CA ALA A 182 -3.78 -0.56 13.67
C ALA A 182 -2.40 -0.39 14.34
N GLY A 183 -1.90 0.85 14.48
CA GLY A 183 -0.70 1.15 15.26
C GLY A 183 0.62 0.81 14.56
N THR A 184 0.59 0.66 13.24
CA THR A 184 1.79 0.47 12.40
C THR A 184 2.32 1.79 11.83
N ILE A 185 1.50 2.84 11.80
CA ILE A 185 1.82 4.16 11.24
C ILE A 185 2.09 5.13 12.38
N GLU A 186 3.30 5.67 12.46
CA GLU A 186 3.67 6.63 13.53
C GLU A 186 3.21 8.04 13.18
N ASP A 187 3.54 8.52 11.97
CA ASP A 187 3.15 9.85 11.49
C ASP A 187 1.87 9.78 10.63
N HIS A 188 0.71 9.96 11.28
CA HIS A 188 -0.57 9.94 10.56
C HIS A 188 -0.69 11.12 9.59
N ARG A 189 0.00 12.24 9.84
CA ARG A 189 -0.01 13.42 8.98
C ARG A 189 0.70 13.11 7.66
N ALA A 190 1.88 12.50 7.72
CA ALA A 190 2.62 12.03 6.55
C ALA A 190 1.81 11.00 5.75
N ALA A 191 1.11 10.10 6.44
CA ALA A 191 0.27 9.08 5.81
C ALA A 191 -0.94 9.66 5.07
N VAL A 192 -1.63 10.64 5.65
CA VAL A 192 -2.74 11.34 4.99
C VAL A 192 -2.22 12.16 3.79
N HIS A 193 -1.05 12.77 3.91
CA HIS A 193 -0.42 13.49 2.80
C HIS A 193 -0.07 12.56 1.64
N GLY A 194 0.60 11.44 1.93
CA GLY A 194 0.98 10.45 0.92
C GLY A 194 -0.25 9.82 0.26
N LEU A 195 -1.29 9.49 1.04
CA LEU A 195 -2.57 9.02 0.50
C LEU A 195 -3.15 10.00 -0.52
N ALA A 196 -3.15 11.30 -0.21
CA ALA A 196 -3.68 12.31 -1.13
C ALA A 196 -2.88 12.37 -2.44
N GLU A 197 -1.55 12.48 -2.35
CA GLU A 197 -0.67 12.52 -3.53
C GLU A 197 -0.80 11.28 -4.41
N MET A 198 -0.70 10.08 -3.82
CA MET A 198 -0.76 8.81 -4.57
C MET A 198 -2.15 8.54 -5.15
N SER A 199 -3.20 9.10 -4.54
CA SER A 199 -4.57 9.01 -5.06
C SER A 199 -4.89 10.12 -6.08
N GLY A 200 -3.98 11.06 -6.32
CA GLY A 200 -4.19 12.20 -7.20
C GLY A 200 -5.19 13.23 -6.66
N TRP A 201 -5.37 13.29 -5.34
CA TRP A 201 -6.27 14.24 -4.69
C TRP A 201 -5.60 15.58 -4.46
N ALA A 202 -6.41 16.64 -4.45
CA ALA A 202 -5.94 17.91 -3.94
C ALA A 202 -5.86 17.85 -2.40
N ILE A 203 -4.82 18.46 -1.83
CA ILE A 203 -4.64 18.57 -0.39
C ILE A 203 -4.23 19.99 -0.01
N ASP A 204 -5.02 20.61 0.87
CA ASP A 204 -4.78 21.96 1.38
C ASP A 204 -4.53 21.91 2.89
N TRP A 205 -3.35 22.36 3.31
CA TRP A 205 -2.95 22.39 4.71
C TRP A 205 -3.18 23.77 5.34
N THR A 206 -3.54 23.80 6.61
CA THR A 206 -3.35 25.00 7.43
C THR A 206 -1.86 25.27 7.64
N ALA A 207 -1.49 26.54 7.86
CA ALA A 207 -0.09 26.95 8.00
C ALA A 207 0.66 26.24 9.15
N ASP A 208 -0.06 25.81 10.18
CA ASP A 208 0.46 25.09 11.34
C ASP A 208 0.46 23.55 11.16
N TRP A 209 0.03 23.04 10.00
CA TRP A 209 -0.11 21.61 9.72
C TRP A 209 -1.06 20.85 10.67
N GLY A 210 -1.91 21.58 11.41
CA GLY A 210 -2.89 20.99 12.33
C GLY A 210 -4.14 20.45 11.63
N ARG A 211 -4.43 20.90 10.41
CA ARG A 211 -5.60 20.48 9.62
C ARG A 211 -5.26 20.38 8.14
N ALA A 212 -5.82 19.36 7.48
CA ALA A 212 -5.80 19.20 6.03
C ALA A 212 -7.23 19.06 5.47
N VAL A 213 -7.47 19.64 4.30
CA VAL A 213 -8.66 19.37 3.48
C VAL A 213 -8.21 18.58 2.26
N LEU A 214 -8.73 17.36 2.12
CA LEU A 214 -8.54 16.50 0.96
C LEU A 214 -9.75 16.64 0.03
N THR A 215 -9.51 16.73 -1.27
CA THR A 215 -10.57 16.77 -2.28
C THR A 215 -10.27 15.78 -3.40
N ASP A 216 -11.21 14.85 -3.61
CA ASP A 216 -11.19 13.93 -4.74
C ASP A 216 -11.69 14.66 -5.99
N PRO A 217 -10.83 14.93 -6.99
CA PRO A 217 -11.21 15.72 -8.16
C PRO A 217 -12.24 15.02 -9.06
N LEU A 218 -12.36 13.69 -8.98
CA LEU A 218 -13.30 12.93 -9.80
C LEU A 218 -14.74 13.04 -9.28
N THR A 219 -14.89 13.04 -7.95
CA THR A 219 -16.21 13.02 -7.30
C THR A 219 -16.58 14.37 -6.68
N SER A 220 -15.63 15.28 -6.54
CA SER A 220 -15.74 16.49 -5.71
C SER A 220 -16.09 16.19 -4.25
N ASN A 221 -15.93 14.95 -3.80
CA ASN A 221 -16.04 14.61 -2.39
C ASN A 221 -14.82 15.13 -1.65
N SER A 222 -15.00 15.53 -0.40
CA SER A 222 -13.91 16.05 0.41
C SER A 222 -13.90 15.46 1.81
N ALA A 223 -12.72 15.48 2.43
CA ALA A 223 -12.52 15.09 3.82
C ALA A 223 -11.67 16.14 4.53
N THR A 224 -12.03 16.51 5.76
CA THR A 224 -11.20 17.32 6.63
C THR A 224 -10.59 16.44 7.70
N ALA A 225 -9.27 16.39 7.76
CA ALA A 225 -8.48 15.68 8.76
C ALA A 225 -7.87 16.70 9.74
N GLU A 226 -7.95 16.41 11.05
CA GLU A 226 -7.32 17.21 12.11
C GLU A 226 -6.33 16.36 12.89
N PHE A 227 -5.23 16.97 13.31
CA PHE A 227 -4.10 16.29 13.95
C PHE A 227 -3.73 16.95 15.28
N ASP A 228 -3.19 16.17 16.21
CA ASP A 228 -2.58 16.71 17.43
C ASP A 228 -1.11 17.16 17.21
N GLY A 229 -0.48 17.65 18.27
CA GLY A 229 0.93 18.07 18.26
C GLY A 229 1.93 16.95 18.01
N TYR A 230 1.49 15.68 18.03
CA TYR A 230 2.29 14.49 17.72
C TYR A 230 1.96 13.92 16.34
N ALA A 231 1.31 14.71 15.48
CA ALA A 231 0.91 14.32 14.12
C ALA A 231 -0.11 13.16 14.07
N ARG A 232 -0.81 12.87 15.16
CA ARG A 232 -1.83 11.81 15.20
C ARG A 232 -3.19 12.37 14.84
N LEU A 233 -3.93 11.65 14.00
CA LEU A 233 -5.29 11.99 13.62
C LEU A 233 -6.22 12.05 14.85
N THR A 234 -6.90 13.18 15.05
CA THR A 234 -7.87 13.40 16.14
C THR A 234 -9.31 13.53 15.64
N ALA A 235 -9.51 13.98 14.41
CA ALA A 235 -10.83 14.04 13.78
C ALA A 235 -10.75 13.83 12.27
N LEU A 236 -11.78 13.20 11.72
CA LEU A 236 -11.98 13.05 10.29
C LEU A 236 -13.46 13.28 9.95
N ARG A 237 -13.73 14.21 9.02
CA ARG A 237 -15.10 14.59 8.63
C ARG A 237 -15.23 14.61 7.12
N GLY A 238 -16.26 13.97 6.59
CA GLY A 238 -16.51 13.87 5.15
C GLY A 238 -17.62 14.80 4.69
N THR A 239 -17.45 15.39 3.51
CA THR A 239 -18.53 16.00 2.73
C THR A 239 -18.62 15.25 1.41
N LEU A 240 -19.72 14.53 1.22
CA LEU A 240 -19.99 13.78 0.00
C LEU A 240 -20.94 14.58 -0.87
N SER A 241 -20.52 14.88 -2.09
CA SER A 241 -21.33 15.52 -3.11
C SER A 241 -22.41 14.52 -3.52
N GLY A 242 -23.66 14.76 -3.07
CA GLY A 242 -24.79 13.96 -3.49
C GLY A 242 -24.94 14.05 -5.00
N HIS A 243 -24.75 12.94 -5.70
CA HIS A 243 -25.05 12.87 -7.13
C HIS A 243 -26.58 13.02 -7.28
N GLN A 244 -27.05 14.21 -7.64
CA GLN A 244 -28.41 14.36 -8.16
C GLN A 244 -28.45 13.67 -9.51
N VAL A 245 -28.89 12.40 -9.52
CA VAL A 245 -29.34 11.76 -10.75
C VAL A 245 -30.54 12.58 -11.21
N SER A 246 -30.32 13.41 -12.23
CA SER A 246 -31.41 14.03 -12.97
C SER A 246 -32.16 12.89 -13.65
N GLY A 247 -33.42 12.70 -13.26
CA GLY A 247 -34.31 11.69 -13.83
C GLY A 247 -34.74 12.00 -15.26
#